data_AF-A0A4U5WK96-F1
#
_entry.id   AF-A0A4U5WK96-F1
#
_cell.length_a   1.000
_cell.length_b   1.000
_cell.length_c   1.000
_cell.angle_alpha   90.00
_cell.angle_beta   90.00
_cell.angle_gamma   90.00
#
_symmetry.space_group_name_H-M   'P 1'
#
loop_
_entity.id
_entity.type
_entity.pdbx_description
1 polymer ?
#
loop_
_entity_poly.entity_id
_entity_poly.type
_entity_poly.pdbx_seq_one_letter_code
_entity_poly.pdbx_strand_id
1 'polypeptide(L)'
;MPLLTAAILLLAGCQGEDKQGGSEAPARTEGPSCAQVFSAQGKEAIKRMVDIPASSSTTFLGHPQEAAERLVAQYDAGTPDKSSAVDFCDVHKEAAGLDSAQVNFSLTQDVPERGKSASVFKEYRMAKAALVGTKVGVLYFECTSKQWAAGTGATALVRGEVRSRYETSAPDSTARQDALRVIYESSLSISELLGCKSNAGLPAAFTMPPELAK
;
A
#
# COMPACT_ATOMS: atom_id res chain seq x y z
N MET A 1 57.75 21.03 31.63
CA MET A 1 57.89 20.31 30.35
C MET A 1 59.13 19.42 30.46
N PRO A 2 59.16 18.13 30.06
CA PRO A 2 58.12 17.17 29.63
C PRO A 2 57.75 16.18 30.78
N LEU A 3 56.70 15.34 30.84
CA LEU A 3 55.81 14.54 29.95
C LEU A 3 56.23 13.06 29.76
N LEU A 4 55.26 12.17 30.07
CA LEU A 4 55.10 10.71 29.86
C LEU A 4 55.62 9.71 30.92
N THR A 5 54.98 8.57 31.28
CA THR A 5 53.61 8.00 31.26
C THR A 5 53.67 6.64 32.01
N ALA A 6 52.51 6.12 32.45
CA ALA A 6 52.15 4.70 32.70
C ALA A 6 52.38 4.15 34.12
N ALA A 7 51.55 3.26 34.66
CA ALA A 7 50.18 2.81 34.42
C ALA A 7 49.82 1.95 35.65
N ILE A 8 48.59 2.05 36.18
CA ILE A 8 48.10 1.09 37.19
C ILE A 8 46.67 0.69 36.83
N LEU A 9 46.52 -0.61 36.51
CA LEU A 9 45.25 -1.33 36.47
C LEU A 9 44.75 -1.55 37.90
N LEU A 10 43.52 -1.14 38.18
CA LEU A 10 42.76 -1.67 39.31
C LEU A 10 41.35 -2.03 38.84
N LEU A 11 41.05 -3.32 39.01
CA LEU A 11 39.74 -3.93 38.95
C LEU A 11 38.87 -3.34 40.08
N ALA A 12 37.70 -2.82 39.73
CA ALA A 12 36.60 -2.59 40.66
C ALA A 12 35.36 -3.28 40.10
N GLY A 13 34.87 -4.28 40.83
CA GLY A 13 33.58 -4.90 40.56
C GLY A 13 32.44 -3.95 40.93
N CYS A 14 31.41 -3.93 40.10
CA CYS A 14 30.08 -3.47 40.50
C CYS A 14 29.10 -4.62 40.32
N GLN A 15 28.69 -5.13 41.46
CA GLN A 15 27.46 -5.84 41.72
C GLN A 15 26.29 -4.98 41.22
N GLY A 16 25.52 -5.49 40.27
CA GLY A 16 24.35 -4.84 39.71
C GLY A 16 23.37 -5.90 39.22
N GLU A 17 22.37 -6.19 40.04
CA GLU A 17 21.14 -6.86 39.64
C GLU A 17 20.40 -5.97 38.63
N ASP A 18 20.71 -6.11 37.36
CA ASP A 18 19.83 -5.60 36.31
C ASP A 18 18.68 -6.59 36.14
N LYS A 19 17.58 -6.29 36.82
CA LYS A 19 16.25 -6.76 36.42
C LYS A 19 16.08 -6.40 34.96
N GLN A 20 16.25 -7.39 34.11
CA GLN A 20 15.95 -7.34 32.70
C GLN A 20 14.42 -7.22 32.58
N GLY A 21 13.93 -6.00 32.76
CA GLY A 21 12.63 -5.56 32.29
C GLY A 21 12.70 -5.62 30.77
N GLY A 22 12.51 -6.82 30.24
CA GLY A 22 12.10 -7.01 28.85
C GLY A 22 10.80 -6.26 28.70
N SER A 23 10.90 -5.00 28.29
CA SER A 23 9.86 -4.35 27.54
C SER A 23 9.74 -5.13 26.24
N GLU A 24 9.06 -6.27 26.29
CA GLU A 24 8.43 -6.85 25.11
C GLU A 24 7.56 -5.73 24.57
N ALA A 25 8.10 -5.03 23.55
CA ALA A 25 7.27 -4.25 22.67
C ALA A 25 6.12 -5.19 22.28
N PRO A 26 4.85 -4.76 22.42
CA PRO A 26 3.72 -5.63 22.18
C PRO A 26 3.94 -6.30 20.82
N ALA A 27 3.91 -7.63 20.81
CA ALA A 27 4.07 -8.42 19.60
C ALA A 27 3.15 -7.80 18.54
N ARG A 28 3.75 -7.20 17.50
CA ARG A 28 2.98 -6.62 16.41
C ARG A 28 2.13 -7.74 15.86
N THR A 29 0.80 -7.54 15.85
CA THR A 29 -0.10 -8.48 15.20
C THR A 29 0.40 -8.64 13.77
N GLU A 30 0.84 -9.85 13.41
CA GLU A 30 1.39 -10.12 12.09
C GLU A 30 0.24 -9.99 11.08
N GLY A 31 0.19 -8.85 10.40
CA GLY A 31 -0.83 -8.59 9.39
C GLY A 31 -0.64 -9.45 8.14
N PRO A 32 -1.54 -9.35 7.15
CA PRO A 32 -1.43 -10.14 5.93
C PRO A 32 -0.15 -9.80 5.19
N SER A 33 0.52 -10.82 4.66
CA SER A 33 1.55 -10.65 3.64
C SER A 33 0.95 -10.11 2.34
N CYS A 34 1.78 -9.48 1.50
CA CYS A 34 1.34 -9.01 0.19
C CYS A 34 0.68 -10.12 -0.67
N ALA A 35 1.18 -11.35 -0.61
CA ALA A 35 0.59 -12.48 -1.34
C ALA A 35 -0.82 -12.87 -0.84
N GLN A 36 -1.15 -12.57 0.43
CA GLN A 36 -2.45 -12.88 1.03
C GLN A 36 -3.51 -11.82 0.72
N VAL A 37 -3.10 -10.61 0.33
CA VAL A 37 -4.03 -9.54 -0.10
C VAL A 37 -4.80 -9.96 -1.36
N PHE A 38 -4.12 -10.63 -2.29
CA PHE A 38 -4.69 -10.93 -3.60
C PHE A 38 -5.40 -12.28 -3.63
N SER A 39 -6.62 -12.25 -4.15
CA SER A 39 -7.36 -13.45 -4.53
C SER A 39 -6.64 -14.21 -5.66
N ALA A 40 -7.09 -15.43 -5.97
CA ALA A 40 -6.58 -16.16 -7.13
C ALA A 40 -6.77 -15.35 -8.43
N GLN A 41 -7.94 -14.70 -8.60
CA GLN A 41 -8.16 -13.85 -9.78
C GLN A 41 -7.30 -12.58 -9.76
N GLY A 42 -7.03 -12.00 -8.59
CA GLY A 42 -6.12 -10.87 -8.41
C GLY A 42 -4.70 -11.21 -8.83
N LYS A 43 -4.17 -12.37 -8.40
CA LYS A 43 -2.85 -12.86 -8.81
C LYS A 43 -2.74 -13.08 -10.32
N GLU A 44 -3.78 -13.64 -10.94
CA GLU A 44 -3.82 -13.80 -12.39
C GLU A 44 -3.95 -12.47 -13.14
N ALA A 45 -4.70 -11.51 -12.59
CA ALA A 45 -4.80 -10.15 -13.13
C ALA A 45 -3.43 -9.45 -13.08
N ILE A 46 -2.69 -9.58 -11.98
CA ILE A 46 -1.33 -9.06 -11.85
C ILE A 46 -0.44 -9.68 -12.93
N LYS A 47 -0.43 -11.01 -13.06
CA LYS A 47 0.37 -11.70 -14.08
C LYS A 47 0.11 -11.16 -15.49
N ARG A 48 -1.16 -10.97 -15.86
CA ARG A 48 -1.53 -10.38 -17.16
C ARG A 48 -1.11 -8.91 -17.28
N MET A 49 -1.36 -8.10 -16.26
CA MET A 49 -1.03 -6.66 -16.24
C MET A 49 0.47 -6.40 -16.45
N VAL A 50 1.33 -7.33 -16.06
CA VAL A 50 2.79 -7.23 -16.19
C VAL A 50 3.40 -8.23 -17.18
N ASP A 51 2.58 -8.88 -18.02
CA ASP A 51 2.99 -9.86 -19.04
C ASP A 51 3.92 -10.97 -18.50
N ILE A 52 3.65 -11.43 -17.29
CA ILE A 52 4.31 -12.61 -16.72
C ILE A 52 3.67 -13.87 -17.29
N PRO A 53 4.43 -14.75 -17.98
CA PRO A 53 3.90 -16.01 -18.49
C PRO A 53 3.30 -16.86 -17.38
N ALA A 54 2.25 -17.63 -17.69
CA ALA A 54 1.58 -18.49 -16.72
C ALA A 54 2.54 -19.48 -16.03
N SER A 55 3.55 -19.97 -16.77
CA SER A 55 4.60 -20.87 -16.28
C SER A 55 5.65 -20.22 -15.40
N SER A 56 5.75 -18.89 -15.37
CA SER A 56 6.69 -18.16 -14.53
C SER A 56 6.16 -18.02 -13.10
N SER A 57 7.08 -18.06 -12.14
CA SER A 57 6.80 -17.75 -10.74
C SER A 57 6.67 -16.23 -10.54
N THR A 58 5.87 -15.85 -9.55
CA THR A 58 5.74 -14.48 -9.10
C THR A 58 6.07 -14.40 -7.61
N THR A 59 6.87 -13.41 -7.25
CA THR A 59 7.17 -13.10 -5.85
C THR A 59 6.43 -11.83 -5.47
N PHE A 60 5.77 -11.85 -4.33
CA PHE A 60 5.04 -10.72 -3.75
C PHE A 60 5.78 -10.28 -2.49
N LEU A 61 6.26 -9.03 -2.50
CA LEU A 61 6.97 -8.41 -1.38
C LEU A 61 6.14 -7.25 -0.84
N GLY A 62 6.31 -6.93 0.43
CA GLY A 62 5.62 -5.82 1.08
C GLY A 62 4.93 -6.21 2.39
N HIS A 63 4.70 -5.19 3.20
CA HIS A 63 4.12 -5.30 4.54
C HIS A 63 2.85 -4.44 4.62
N PRO A 64 1.69 -4.94 4.14
CA PRO A 64 0.41 -4.21 4.16
C PRO A 64 0.06 -3.54 5.49
N GLN A 65 0.31 -4.21 6.61
CA GLN A 65 0.07 -3.66 7.96
C GLN A 65 0.97 -2.45 8.25
N GLU A 66 2.25 -2.52 7.92
CA GLU A 66 3.18 -1.40 8.09
C GLU A 66 2.79 -0.22 7.20
N ALA A 67 2.33 -0.48 5.97
CA ALA A 67 1.81 0.57 5.09
C ALA A 67 0.59 1.30 5.71
N ALA A 68 -0.35 0.55 6.32
CA ALA A 68 -1.48 1.15 7.04
C ALA A 68 -1.02 2.00 8.22
N GLU A 69 -0.11 1.48 9.05
CA GLU A 69 0.46 2.21 10.19
C GLU A 69 1.19 3.49 9.75
N ARG A 70 1.92 3.43 8.62
CA ARG A 70 2.59 4.60 8.04
C ARG A 70 1.59 5.64 7.51
N LEU A 71 0.47 5.23 6.93
CA LEU A 71 -0.60 6.17 6.55
C LEU A 71 -1.19 6.88 7.77
N VAL A 72 -1.41 6.16 8.88
CA VAL A 72 -1.86 6.75 10.15
C VAL A 72 -0.84 7.77 10.65
N ALA A 73 0.44 7.39 10.70
CA ALA A 73 1.51 8.28 11.11
C ALA A 73 1.61 9.53 10.22
N GLN A 74 1.41 9.41 8.90
CA GLN A 74 1.38 10.54 7.97
C GLN A 74 0.19 11.46 8.22
N TYR A 75 -1.00 10.92 8.44
CA TYR A 75 -2.18 11.70 8.79
C TYR A 75 -1.94 12.51 10.06
N ASP A 76 -1.39 11.86 11.08
CA ASP A 76 -1.16 12.43 12.40
C ASP A 76 -0.04 13.49 12.38
N ALA A 77 0.93 13.33 11.49
CA ALA A 77 2.01 14.29 11.29
C ALA A 77 1.55 15.59 10.57
N GLY A 78 0.36 15.60 9.95
CA GLY A 78 -0.24 16.82 9.39
C GLY A 78 -0.68 16.67 7.93
N THR A 79 -0.45 17.73 7.13
CA THR A 79 -1.13 17.93 5.84
C THR A 79 -0.89 16.76 4.87
N PRO A 80 -1.96 16.08 4.41
CA PRO A 80 -1.88 15.03 3.39
C PRO A 80 -1.15 15.50 2.13
N ASP A 81 -0.08 14.79 1.75
CA ASP A 81 0.61 15.00 0.47
C ASP A 81 0.70 13.68 -0.32
N LYS A 82 0.22 13.73 -1.56
CA LYS A 82 0.32 12.63 -2.52
C LYS A 82 1.77 12.25 -2.87
N SER A 83 2.74 13.15 -2.65
CA SER A 83 4.16 12.86 -2.85
C SER A 83 4.73 11.89 -1.81
N SER A 84 4.07 11.78 -0.65
CA SER A 84 4.46 10.90 0.45
C SER A 84 3.81 9.52 0.34
N ALA A 85 3.88 8.89 -0.83
CA ALA A 85 3.34 7.55 -1.01
C ALA A 85 4.07 6.53 -0.13
N VAL A 86 3.34 5.55 0.39
CA VAL A 86 3.86 4.39 1.11
C VAL A 86 3.74 3.16 0.23
N ASP A 87 4.83 2.41 0.12
CA ASP A 87 4.83 1.13 -0.58
C ASP A 87 3.98 0.12 0.19
N PHE A 88 3.11 -0.59 -0.53
CA PHE A 88 2.20 -1.56 0.05
C PHE A 88 2.53 -2.98 -0.43
N CYS A 89 2.70 -3.12 -1.74
CA CYS A 89 2.97 -4.39 -2.39
C CYS A 89 3.82 -4.18 -3.64
N ASP A 90 4.91 -4.94 -3.75
CA ASP A 90 5.69 -5.06 -4.97
C ASP A 90 5.57 -6.48 -5.51
N VAL A 91 5.46 -6.60 -6.83
CA VAL A 91 5.36 -7.87 -7.54
C VAL A 91 6.52 -8.01 -8.48
N HIS A 92 7.25 -9.11 -8.35
CA HIS A 92 8.40 -9.43 -9.18
C HIS A 92 8.11 -10.64 -10.06
N LYS A 93 8.62 -10.58 -11.30
CA LYS A 93 8.80 -11.77 -12.12
C LYS A 93 10.01 -12.51 -11.56
N GLU A 94 9.78 -13.67 -10.97
CA GLU A 94 10.80 -14.44 -10.22
C GLU A 94 11.34 -13.70 -8.98
N ALA A 95 12.39 -14.25 -8.35
CA ALA A 95 12.90 -13.78 -7.04
C ALA A 95 13.95 -12.64 -7.13
N ALA A 96 14.35 -12.20 -8.33
CA ALA A 96 15.38 -11.19 -8.50
C ALA A 96 15.03 -10.19 -9.60
N GLY A 97 15.40 -8.92 -9.39
CA GLY A 97 15.23 -7.84 -10.36
C GLY A 97 14.26 -6.76 -9.89
N LEU A 98 14.03 -5.80 -10.78
CA LEU A 98 13.11 -4.70 -10.54
C LEU A 98 11.67 -5.21 -10.42
N ASP A 99 10.85 -4.48 -9.66
CA ASP A 99 9.42 -4.74 -9.55
C ASP A 99 8.76 -4.69 -10.94
N SER A 100 7.96 -5.71 -11.26
CA SER A 100 7.14 -5.75 -12.45
C SER A 100 5.88 -4.91 -12.28
N ALA A 101 5.31 -4.90 -11.08
CA ALA A 101 4.27 -3.98 -10.66
C ALA A 101 4.45 -3.56 -9.21
N GLN A 102 4.00 -2.34 -8.92
CA GLN A 102 4.00 -1.76 -7.58
C GLN A 102 2.61 -1.24 -7.24
N VAL A 103 2.20 -1.45 -5.99
CA VAL A 103 1.03 -0.84 -5.36
C VAL A 103 1.52 0.05 -4.23
N ASN A 104 1.08 1.31 -4.25
CA ASN A 104 1.34 2.27 -3.19
C ASN A 104 0.06 3.00 -2.78
N PHE A 105 0.08 3.59 -1.59
CA PHE A 105 -1.01 4.40 -1.07
C PHE A 105 -0.48 5.74 -0.58
N SER A 106 -1.30 6.78 -0.68
CA SER A 106 -1.02 8.08 -0.10
C SER A 106 -2.29 8.70 0.45
N LEU A 107 -2.14 9.72 1.27
CA LEU A 107 -3.23 10.62 1.63
C LEU A 107 -3.29 11.77 0.62
N THR A 108 -4.48 12.28 0.36
CA THR A 108 -4.69 13.45 -0.53
C THR A 108 -5.86 14.28 -0.02
N GLN A 109 -5.99 15.51 -0.51
CA GLN A 109 -7.11 16.39 -0.17
C GLN A 109 -8.19 16.37 -1.24
N ASP A 110 -7.79 16.09 -2.49
CA ASP A 110 -8.67 16.23 -3.65
C ASP A 110 -8.69 14.97 -4.51
N VAL A 111 -9.77 14.86 -5.28
CA VAL A 111 -9.95 13.90 -6.39
C VAL A 111 -9.96 14.70 -7.69
N PRO A 112 -9.38 14.17 -8.79
CA PRO A 112 -9.50 14.81 -10.10
C PRO A 112 -10.95 15.09 -10.47
N GLU A 113 -11.19 16.26 -11.06
CA GLU A 113 -12.50 16.60 -11.59
C GLU A 113 -12.90 15.61 -12.71
N ARG A 114 -14.16 15.18 -12.68
CA ARG A 114 -14.72 14.25 -13.68
C ARG A 114 -14.49 14.78 -15.10
N GLY A 115 -14.02 13.92 -15.98
CA GLY A 115 -13.75 14.25 -17.39
C GLY A 115 -12.48 15.09 -17.60
N LYS A 116 -11.78 15.49 -16.53
CA LYS A 116 -10.50 16.22 -16.60
C LYS A 116 -9.29 15.33 -16.29
N SER A 117 -9.48 14.03 -16.13
CA SER A 117 -8.38 13.07 -15.99
C SER A 117 -7.52 13.03 -17.26
N ALA A 118 -6.24 12.69 -17.10
CA ALA A 118 -5.33 12.52 -18.24
C ALA A 118 -5.89 11.49 -19.25
N SER A 119 -5.63 11.70 -20.55
CA SER A 119 -6.23 10.92 -21.65
C SER A 119 -5.95 9.42 -21.59
N VAL A 120 -4.90 9.01 -20.87
CA VAL A 120 -4.56 7.60 -20.60
C VAL A 120 -5.61 6.89 -19.75
N PHE A 121 -6.39 7.63 -18.96
CA PHE A 121 -7.37 7.06 -18.03
C PHE A 121 -8.77 6.96 -18.66
N LYS A 122 -9.44 5.86 -18.31
CA LYS A 122 -10.90 5.75 -18.27
C LYS A 122 -11.37 5.92 -16.83
N GLU A 123 -12.52 6.57 -16.67
CA GLU A 123 -13.10 6.84 -15.35
C GLU A 123 -14.21 5.83 -15.05
N TYR A 124 -14.24 5.30 -13.83
CA TYR A 124 -15.16 4.25 -13.43
C TYR A 124 -15.88 4.58 -12.13
N ARG A 125 -17.12 4.11 -11.99
CA ARG A 125 -17.95 4.34 -10.80
C ARG A 125 -17.61 3.35 -9.68
N MET A 126 -16.54 3.60 -8.94
CA MET A 126 -16.14 2.81 -7.76
C MET A 126 -15.59 3.73 -6.66
N ALA A 127 -16.03 3.48 -5.41
CA ALA A 127 -15.73 4.32 -4.24
C ALA A 127 -15.96 5.82 -4.53
N LYS A 128 -14.96 6.69 -4.29
CA LYS A 128 -15.04 8.12 -4.60
C LYS A 128 -14.74 8.38 -6.08
N ALA A 129 -13.68 7.76 -6.60
CA ALA A 129 -13.34 7.77 -8.02
C ALA A 129 -12.36 6.63 -8.35
N ALA A 130 -12.50 6.04 -9.53
CA ALA A 130 -11.53 5.08 -10.08
C ALA A 130 -11.08 5.54 -11.46
N LEU A 131 -9.76 5.61 -11.68
CA LEU A 131 -9.13 6.04 -12.92
C LEU A 131 -8.21 4.93 -13.39
N VAL A 132 -8.41 4.42 -14.61
CA VAL A 132 -7.66 3.24 -15.06
C VAL A 132 -7.18 3.38 -16.50
N GLY A 133 -5.87 3.24 -16.67
CA GLY A 133 -5.18 3.04 -17.95
C GLY A 133 -4.73 1.59 -18.09
N THR A 134 -3.99 1.28 -19.15
CA THR A 134 -3.50 -0.09 -19.42
C THR A 134 -2.37 -0.51 -18.49
N LYS A 135 -1.62 0.44 -17.91
CA LYS A 135 -0.49 0.18 -17.00
C LYS A 135 -0.68 0.73 -15.59
N VAL A 136 -1.80 1.39 -15.33
CA VAL A 136 -1.98 2.16 -14.11
C VAL A 136 -3.45 2.13 -13.70
N GLY A 137 -3.70 1.86 -12.42
CA GLY A 137 -5.00 1.98 -11.80
C GLY A 137 -4.89 2.88 -10.59
N VAL A 138 -5.80 3.84 -10.45
CA VAL A 138 -5.86 4.75 -9.30
C VAL A 138 -7.25 4.66 -8.71
N LEU A 139 -7.33 4.47 -7.39
CA LEU A 139 -8.59 4.42 -6.66
C LEU A 139 -8.56 5.43 -5.51
N TYR A 140 -9.59 6.27 -5.46
CA TYR A 140 -9.81 7.23 -4.39
C TYR A 140 -10.97 6.75 -3.52
N PHE A 141 -10.77 6.75 -2.21
CA PHE A 141 -11.82 6.37 -1.26
C PHE A 141 -11.70 7.17 0.04
N GLU A 142 -12.85 7.45 0.65
CA GLU A 142 -12.93 8.12 1.95
C GLU A 142 -12.91 7.09 3.07
N CYS A 143 -11.89 7.13 3.91
CA CYS A 143 -11.74 6.26 5.07
C CYS A 143 -12.09 6.99 6.35
N THR A 144 -13.31 6.78 6.84
CA THR A 144 -13.68 7.19 8.20
C THR A 144 -13.21 6.13 9.20
N SER A 145 -12.25 6.46 10.07
CA SER A 145 -11.69 5.52 11.05
C SER A 145 -11.38 6.16 12.39
N LYS A 146 -11.38 5.34 13.45
CA LYS A 146 -10.91 5.71 14.79
C LYS A 146 -9.39 5.66 14.92
N GLN A 147 -8.69 5.05 13.95
CA GLN A 147 -7.24 4.94 13.99
C GLN A 147 -6.52 6.27 13.72
N TRP A 148 -7.17 7.20 13.03
CA TRP A 148 -6.65 8.56 12.86
C TRP A 148 -6.62 9.30 14.20
N ALA A 149 -5.54 10.04 14.53
CA ALA A 149 -5.32 10.64 15.86
C ALA A 149 -6.43 11.56 16.37
N ALA A 150 -7.33 12.03 15.49
CA ALA A 150 -8.51 12.76 15.96
C ALA A 150 -9.49 11.87 16.75
N GLY A 151 -9.31 10.53 16.79
CA GLY A 151 -9.95 9.57 17.71
C GLY A 151 -11.49 9.50 17.65
N THR A 152 -12.11 10.35 16.85
CA THR A 152 -13.54 10.67 16.82
C THR A 152 -14.21 10.13 15.54
N GLY A 153 -13.51 9.30 14.76
CA GLY A 153 -13.97 8.89 13.45
C GLY A 153 -13.68 9.96 12.40
N ALA A 154 -12.42 10.41 12.34
CA ALA A 154 -11.97 11.33 11.29
C ALA A 154 -12.11 10.67 9.93
N THR A 155 -12.26 11.46 8.88
CA THR A 155 -12.26 10.98 7.49
C THR A 155 -11.00 11.45 6.78
N ALA A 156 -10.24 10.50 6.25
CA ALA A 156 -9.10 10.75 5.37
C ALA A 156 -9.47 10.34 3.94
N LEU A 157 -9.07 11.12 2.94
CA LEU A 157 -9.16 10.72 1.54
C LEU A 157 -7.87 9.99 1.16
N VAL A 158 -8.00 8.70 0.90
CA VAL A 158 -6.89 7.81 0.54
C VAL A 158 -6.86 7.65 -0.98
N ARG A 159 -5.66 7.69 -1.54
CA ARG A 159 -5.37 7.39 -2.93
C ARG A 159 -4.53 6.13 -2.99
N GLY A 160 -5.06 5.07 -3.58
CA GLY A 160 -4.27 3.92 -4.01
C GLY A 160 -3.84 4.07 -5.46
N GLU A 161 -2.62 3.65 -5.77
CA GLU A 161 -2.16 3.47 -7.14
C GLU A 161 -1.52 2.10 -7.32
N VAL A 162 -1.89 1.41 -8.40
CA VAL A 162 -1.10 0.31 -8.97
C VAL A 162 -0.45 0.79 -10.25
N ARG A 163 0.81 0.43 -10.46
CA ARG A 163 1.55 0.70 -11.69
C ARG A 163 2.30 -0.54 -12.16
N SER A 164 2.18 -0.83 -13.45
CA SER A 164 3.02 -1.80 -14.15
C SER A 164 4.22 -1.10 -14.76
N ARG A 165 5.40 -1.71 -14.60
CA ARG A 165 6.65 -1.27 -15.25
C ARG A 165 6.59 -1.50 -16.76
N TYR A 166 5.99 -2.60 -17.18
CA TYR A 166 6.01 -3.08 -18.56
C TYR A 166 4.69 -2.82 -19.29
N GLU A 167 4.74 -2.72 -20.60
CA GLU A 167 3.52 -2.80 -21.41
C GLU A 167 2.93 -4.19 -21.31
N THR A 168 1.61 -4.29 -21.45
CA THR A 168 0.92 -5.57 -21.56
C THR A 168 0.52 -5.84 -23.00
N SER A 169 0.56 -7.11 -23.39
CA SER A 169 0.03 -7.63 -24.64
C SER A 169 -1.46 -7.95 -24.58
N ALA A 170 -2.08 -7.86 -23.39
CA ALA A 170 -3.51 -8.03 -23.22
C ALA A 170 -4.29 -6.91 -23.94
N PRO A 171 -5.51 -7.20 -24.45
CA PRO A 171 -6.38 -6.17 -24.97
C PRO A 171 -6.62 -5.05 -23.95
N ASP A 172 -6.73 -3.83 -24.46
CA ASP A 172 -6.95 -2.59 -23.73
C ASP A 172 -8.06 -2.66 -22.65
N SER A 173 -9.14 -3.37 -22.93
CA SER A 173 -10.25 -3.57 -21.98
C SER A 173 -9.87 -4.52 -20.85
N THR A 174 -9.18 -5.62 -21.17
CA THR A 174 -8.66 -6.59 -20.20
C THR A 174 -7.61 -5.97 -19.31
N ALA A 175 -6.66 -5.23 -19.87
CA ALA A 175 -5.61 -4.53 -19.12
C ALA A 175 -6.20 -3.56 -18.08
N ARG A 176 -7.23 -2.78 -18.46
CA ARG A 176 -7.94 -1.89 -17.53
C ARG A 176 -8.71 -2.66 -16.46
N GLN A 177 -9.39 -3.75 -16.83
CA GLN A 177 -10.07 -4.58 -15.84
C GLN A 177 -9.09 -5.16 -14.82
N ASP A 178 -7.92 -5.62 -15.29
CA ASP A 178 -6.89 -6.19 -14.43
C ASP A 178 -6.30 -5.13 -13.49
N ALA A 179 -5.87 -3.98 -14.01
CA ALA A 179 -5.39 -2.87 -13.18
C ALA A 179 -6.44 -2.43 -12.15
N LEU A 180 -7.72 -2.36 -12.52
CA LEU A 180 -8.80 -1.99 -11.59
C LEU A 180 -9.01 -3.06 -10.51
N ARG A 181 -8.94 -4.35 -10.86
CA ARG A 181 -9.04 -5.45 -9.88
C ARG A 181 -7.91 -5.39 -8.87
N VAL A 182 -6.68 -5.21 -9.34
CA VAL A 182 -5.50 -5.18 -8.47
C VAL A 182 -5.59 -4.02 -7.47
N ILE A 183 -5.93 -2.82 -7.95
CA ILE A 183 -6.06 -1.69 -7.04
C ILE A 183 -7.29 -1.79 -6.14
N TYR A 184 -8.38 -2.42 -6.59
CA TYR A 184 -9.55 -2.72 -5.76
C TYR A 184 -9.20 -3.68 -4.61
N GLU A 185 -8.58 -4.83 -4.88
CA GLU A 185 -8.27 -5.82 -3.84
C GLU A 185 -7.28 -5.25 -2.81
N SER A 186 -6.28 -4.49 -3.29
CA SER A 186 -5.36 -3.76 -2.40
C SER A 186 -6.07 -2.70 -1.57
N SER A 187 -6.98 -1.93 -2.17
CA SER A 187 -7.72 -0.87 -1.49
C SER A 187 -8.73 -1.42 -0.47
N LEU A 188 -9.32 -2.58 -0.76
CA LEU A 188 -10.17 -3.28 0.19
C LEU A 188 -9.35 -3.69 1.41
N SER A 189 -8.20 -4.34 1.19
CA SER A 189 -7.31 -4.76 2.27
C SER A 189 -6.81 -3.60 3.12
N ILE A 190 -6.30 -2.52 2.51
CA ILE A 190 -5.86 -1.34 3.29
C ILE A 190 -7.05 -0.71 4.05
N SER A 191 -8.27 -0.72 3.49
CA SER A 191 -9.44 -0.18 4.16
C SER A 191 -9.83 -0.99 5.41
N GLU A 192 -9.63 -2.31 5.37
CA GLU A 192 -9.85 -3.20 6.51
C GLU A 192 -8.78 -3.00 7.58
N LEU A 193 -7.51 -2.92 7.17
CA LEU A 193 -6.37 -2.68 8.08
C LEU A 193 -6.50 -1.33 8.81
N LEU A 194 -6.93 -0.29 8.08
CA LEU A 194 -7.23 1.03 8.63
C LEU A 194 -8.53 1.06 9.44
N GLY A 195 -9.34 0.00 9.44
CA GLY A 195 -10.64 -0.04 10.12
C GLY A 195 -11.64 0.98 9.57
N CYS A 196 -11.62 1.23 8.26
CA CYS A 196 -12.53 2.17 7.62
C CYS A 196 -13.99 1.71 7.76
N LYS A 197 -14.88 2.63 8.15
CA LYS A 197 -16.32 2.38 8.20
C LYS A 197 -16.83 1.88 6.83
N SER A 198 -17.61 0.79 6.84
CA SER A 198 -18.24 0.22 5.65
C SER A 198 -17.27 -0.02 4.48
N ASN A 199 -16.04 -0.45 4.78
CA ASN A 199 -14.98 -0.69 3.79
C ASN A 199 -14.77 0.49 2.83
N ALA A 200 -14.92 1.72 3.34
CA ALA A 200 -14.79 2.96 2.56
C ALA A 200 -15.71 3.05 1.32
N GLY A 201 -16.85 2.33 1.33
CA GLY A 201 -17.78 2.29 0.20
C GLY A 201 -17.31 1.42 -0.97
N LEU A 202 -16.26 0.60 -0.77
CA LEU A 202 -15.85 -0.43 -1.73
C LEU A 202 -16.88 -1.57 -1.75
N PRO A 203 -17.22 -2.11 -2.94
CA PRO A 203 -18.10 -3.27 -3.01
C PRO A 203 -17.46 -4.48 -2.31
N ALA A 204 -18.28 -5.37 -1.74
CA ALA A 204 -17.79 -6.56 -1.05
C ALA A 204 -17.11 -7.60 -1.98
N ALA A 205 -17.39 -7.51 -3.29
CA ALA A 205 -16.74 -8.33 -4.30
C ALA A 205 -16.44 -7.49 -5.54
N PHE A 206 -15.37 -7.84 -6.24
CA PHE A 206 -15.03 -7.19 -7.49
C PHE A 206 -16.02 -7.54 -8.58
N THR A 207 -16.67 -6.53 -9.13
CA THR A 207 -17.32 -6.56 -10.44
C THR A 207 -16.82 -5.35 -11.21
N MET A 208 -16.71 -5.48 -12.54
CA MET A 208 -16.31 -4.35 -13.36
C MET A 208 -17.39 -3.26 -13.25
N PRO A 209 -17.08 -2.08 -12.67
CA PRO A 209 -18.06 -1.02 -12.52
C PRO A 209 -18.38 -0.38 -13.88
N PRO A 210 -19.51 0.33 -13.99
CA PRO A 210 -19.79 1.14 -15.17
C PRO A 210 -18.69 2.19 -15.42
N GLU A 211 -18.26 2.31 -16.68
CA GLU A 211 -17.46 3.46 -17.15
C GLU A 211 -18.31 4.72 -17.07
N LEU A 212 -17.73 5.82 -16.59
CA LEU A 212 -18.37 7.12 -16.59
C LEU A 212 -18.28 7.70 -18.00
N ALA A 213 -19.41 8.15 -18.53
CA ALA A 213 -19.43 8.93 -19.76
C ALA A 213 -18.60 10.20 -19.56
N LYS A 214 -17.83 10.58 -20.59
CA LYS A 214 -17.11 11.85 -20.65
C LYS A 214 -18.07 13.01 -20.77
#